data_AF-A0A9C8NSQ6-F1
#
_entry.id   AF-A0A9C8NSQ6-F1
#
_cell.length_a   1.000
_cell.length_b   1.000
_cell.length_c   1.000
_cell.angle_alpha   90.00
_cell.angle_beta   90.00
_cell.angle_gamma   90.00
#
_symmetry.space_group_name_H-M   'P 1'
#
loop_
_entity.id
_entity.type
_entity.pdbx_description
1 polymer ?
#
loop_
_entity_poly.entity_id
_entity_poly.type
_entity_poly.pdbx_seq_one_letter_code
_entity_poly.pdbx_strand_id
1 'polypeptide(L)'
;MGNILPLELIARMVVNLRDQVCSSDIGGTGTLVACSDRPFVLTAKHVADDISINDNIVVKDDDDRPLTIPIKKLVEKSSLDWKAHSEADLAAFELFPQDSQTGASLKNRFLPLEFFSEEKSAPARELILTSIGFPLGLGTQGYFSPLTFESKASSGFLTLPRGDTRTPQTFFALENPSVGGYSGCPIVDLSVFKAGSMTTTGNGTCFYGVMHGTISDKTGGKIAMVTPSYYVHELIESF
;
A
#
# COMPACT_ATOMS: atom_id res chain seq x y z
N MET A 1 -1.95 22.84 -11.77
CA MET A 1 -1.48 22.40 -10.44
C MET A 1 -2.08 21.04 -10.21
N GLY A 2 -1.28 20.02 -9.91
CA GLY A 2 -1.83 18.72 -9.52
C GLY A 2 -2.50 18.78 -8.16
N ASN A 3 -3.38 17.81 -7.90
CA ASN A 3 -4.12 17.73 -6.65
C ASN A 3 -3.18 17.30 -5.51
N ILE A 4 -3.20 18.03 -4.39
CA ILE A 4 -2.45 17.69 -3.19
C ILE A 4 -3.42 17.01 -2.21
N LEU A 5 -3.14 15.77 -1.87
CA LEU A 5 -3.87 15.03 -0.84
C LEU A 5 -3.18 15.25 0.52
N PRO A 6 -3.93 15.65 1.56
CA PRO A 6 -3.39 15.68 2.92
C PRO A 6 -2.94 14.28 3.35
N LEU A 7 -1.81 14.18 4.06
CA LEU A 7 -1.30 12.91 4.59
C LEU A 7 -2.36 12.14 5.39
N GLU A 8 -3.14 12.84 6.22
CA GLU A 8 -4.22 12.24 7.00
C GLU A 8 -5.31 11.61 6.14
N LEU A 9 -5.58 12.16 4.95
CA LEU A 9 -6.54 11.57 4.03
C LEU A 9 -5.97 10.27 3.43
N ILE A 10 -4.70 10.28 3.04
CA ILE A 10 -4.02 9.09 2.52
C ILE A 10 -3.94 8.00 3.59
N ALA A 11 -3.60 8.36 4.82
CA ALA A 11 -3.53 7.43 5.96
C ALA A 11 -4.86 6.71 6.22
N ARG A 12 -6.01 7.34 5.92
CA ARG A 12 -7.34 6.70 6.03
C ARG A 12 -7.64 5.68 4.94
N MET A 13 -6.93 5.74 3.82
CA MET A 13 -7.04 4.82 2.68
C MET A 13 -6.14 3.60 2.86
N VAL A 14 -5.11 3.69 3.70
CA VAL A 14 -4.22 2.58 4.05
C VAL A 14 -4.89 1.68 5.08
N VAL A 15 -4.76 0.38 4.91
CA VAL A 15 -5.39 -0.64 5.76
C VAL A 15 -4.36 -1.66 6.24
N ASN A 16 -4.63 -2.27 7.39
CA ASN A 16 -3.87 -3.45 7.82
C ASN A 16 -4.63 -4.71 7.40
N LEU A 17 -3.92 -5.61 6.72
CA LEU A 17 -4.40 -6.95 6.38
C LEU A 17 -3.84 -7.91 7.41
N ARG A 18 -4.68 -8.70 8.07
CA ARG A 18 -4.22 -9.59 9.13
C ARG A 18 -5.08 -10.83 9.29
N ASP A 19 -4.43 -11.90 9.73
CA ASP A 19 -5.11 -13.15 10.03
C ASP A 19 -6.05 -13.05 11.26
N GLN A 20 -6.91 -14.04 11.43
CA GLN A 20 -7.77 -14.15 12.62
C GLN A 20 -6.99 -14.54 13.89
N VAL A 21 -5.86 -15.22 13.74
CA VAL A 21 -5.12 -15.80 14.85
C VAL A 21 -4.19 -14.73 15.39
N CYS A 22 -4.68 -13.94 16.37
CA CYS A 22 -3.91 -12.95 17.13
C CYS A 22 -2.49 -13.44 17.48
N SER A 23 -1.57 -13.23 16.57
CA SER A 23 -0.13 -13.34 16.72
C SER A 23 0.42 -12.15 15.96
N SER A 24 1.38 -11.45 16.57
CA SER A 24 1.90 -10.17 16.12
C SER A 24 2.60 -10.19 14.75
N ASP A 25 2.65 -11.34 14.07
CA ASP A 25 3.67 -11.63 13.07
C ASP A 25 3.10 -11.94 11.67
N ILE A 26 1.78 -12.11 11.50
CA ILE A 26 1.18 -12.48 10.21
C ILE A 26 0.20 -11.39 9.74
N GLY A 27 0.72 -10.46 8.94
CA GLY A 27 -0.08 -9.41 8.33
C GLY A 27 0.74 -8.47 7.46
N GLY A 28 0.06 -7.75 6.58
CA GLY A 28 0.65 -6.78 5.67
C GLY A 28 -0.12 -5.47 5.66
N THR A 29 0.29 -4.58 4.76
CA THR A 29 -0.38 -3.32 4.52
C THR A 29 -1.11 -3.41 3.18
N GLY A 30 -2.29 -2.82 3.08
CA GLY A 30 -2.99 -2.62 1.82
C GLY A 30 -3.40 -1.16 1.64
N THR A 31 -3.84 -0.82 0.43
CA THR A 31 -4.42 0.49 0.10
C THR A 31 -5.78 0.28 -0.55
N LEU A 32 -6.76 1.05 -0.12
CA LEU A 32 -8.07 1.13 -0.76
C LEU A 32 -7.97 2.03 -1.99
N VAL A 33 -8.26 1.46 -3.15
CA VAL A 33 -8.14 2.11 -4.47
C VAL A 33 -9.50 2.13 -5.16
N ALA A 34 -9.80 3.19 -5.92
CA ALA A 34 -10.99 3.23 -6.78
C ALA A 34 -10.61 3.49 -8.23
N CYS A 35 -11.25 2.76 -9.15
CA CYS A 35 -11.21 3.00 -10.59
C CYS A 35 -12.62 2.94 -11.15
N SER A 36 -13.10 4.02 -11.78
CA SER A 36 -14.45 4.09 -12.36
C SER A 36 -15.55 3.62 -11.38
N ASP A 37 -15.53 4.14 -10.15
CA ASP A 37 -16.43 3.79 -9.03
C ASP A 37 -16.34 2.34 -8.51
N ARG A 38 -15.41 1.53 -9.03
CA ARG A 38 -15.14 0.18 -8.52
C ARG A 38 -14.11 0.25 -7.39
N PRO A 39 -14.44 -0.20 -6.17
CA PRO A 39 -13.53 -0.19 -5.04
C PRO A 39 -12.67 -1.46 -4.98
N PHE A 40 -11.39 -1.32 -4.67
CA PHE A 40 -10.43 -2.40 -4.58
C PHE A 40 -9.60 -2.31 -3.31
N VAL A 41 -9.10 -3.46 -2.84
CA VAL A 41 -7.94 -3.53 -1.95
C VAL A 41 -6.74 -3.88 -2.81
N LEU A 42 -5.70 -3.04 -2.78
CA LEU A 42 -4.41 -3.28 -3.42
C LEU A 42 -3.36 -3.63 -2.35
N THR A 43 -2.53 -4.64 -2.60
CA THR A 43 -1.40 -4.99 -1.75
C THR A 43 -0.30 -5.72 -2.56
N ALA A 44 0.75 -6.17 -1.89
CA ALA A 44 1.77 -7.03 -2.48
C ALA A 44 1.24 -8.46 -2.67
N LYS A 45 1.62 -9.15 -3.76
CA LYS A 45 1.09 -10.49 -4.05
C LYS A 45 1.43 -11.50 -2.93
N HIS A 46 2.65 -11.49 -2.42
CA HIS A 46 2.99 -12.40 -1.31
C HIS A 46 2.18 -12.14 -0.04
N VAL A 47 1.74 -10.90 0.22
CA VAL A 47 0.80 -10.60 1.32
C VAL A 47 -0.57 -11.20 1.02
N ALA A 48 -1.06 -11.06 -0.21
CA ALA A 48 -2.33 -11.63 -0.63
C ALA A 48 -2.34 -13.17 -0.53
N ASP A 49 -1.22 -13.83 -0.83
CA ASP A 49 -1.07 -15.29 -0.70
C ASP A 49 -1.28 -15.78 0.75
N ASP A 50 -1.00 -14.93 1.74
CA ASP A 50 -1.17 -15.21 3.18
C ASP A 50 -2.56 -14.79 3.73
N ILE A 51 -3.39 -14.11 2.93
CA ILE A 51 -4.69 -13.57 3.36
C ILE A 51 -5.84 -14.36 2.73
N SER A 52 -6.68 -14.94 3.59
CA SER A 52 -7.86 -15.72 3.22
C SER A 52 -9.17 -14.97 3.47
N ILE A 53 -10.29 -15.53 2.99
CA ILE A 53 -11.64 -14.97 3.24
C ILE A 53 -12.02 -14.91 4.73
N ASN A 54 -11.41 -15.76 5.56
CA ASN A 54 -11.69 -15.78 7.00
C ASN A 54 -10.99 -14.62 7.72
N ASP A 55 -10.01 -13.99 7.10
CA ASP A 55 -9.19 -12.97 7.73
C ASP A 55 -9.87 -11.60 7.74
N ASN A 56 -9.14 -10.59 8.22
CA ASN A 56 -9.71 -9.28 8.50
C ASN A 56 -8.94 -8.14 7.84
N ILE A 57 -9.66 -7.06 7.59
CA ILE A 57 -9.09 -5.75 7.27
C ILE A 57 -9.33 -4.84 8.47
N VAL A 58 -8.30 -4.10 8.88
CA VAL A 58 -8.44 -3.05 9.90
C VAL A 58 -8.36 -1.69 9.23
N VAL A 59 -9.38 -0.86 9.50
CA VAL A 59 -9.50 0.52 9.01
C VAL A 59 -9.66 1.49 10.18
N LYS A 60 -9.40 2.78 9.98
CA LYS A 60 -9.73 3.83 10.96
C LYS A 60 -11.24 3.99 11.05
N ASP A 61 -11.86 4.06 12.22
CA ASP A 61 -13.25 4.54 12.34
C ASP A 61 -13.31 6.08 12.44
N ASP A 62 -14.44 6.63 12.84
CA ASP A 62 -14.61 8.09 12.98
C ASP A 62 -14.04 8.64 14.31
N ASP A 63 -13.76 7.77 15.28
CA ASP A 63 -13.20 8.09 16.61
C ASP A 63 -11.68 7.83 16.68
N ASP A 64 -11.03 7.70 15.53
CA ASP A 64 -9.59 7.38 15.42
C ASP A 64 -9.20 6.03 16.01
N ARG A 65 -10.12 5.07 16.04
CA ARG A 65 -9.91 3.72 16.55
C ARG A 65 -9.85 2.70 15.42
N PRO A 66 -9.19 1.56 15.64
CA PRO A 66 -9.18 0.47 14.68
C PRO A 66 -10.56 -0.22 14.63
N LEU A 67 -11.17 -0.22 13.45
CA LEU A 67 -12.34 -1.02 13.12
C LEU A 67 -11.92 -2.26 12.32
N THR A 68 -12.15 -3.43 12.89
CA THR A 68 -11.90 -4.71 12.24
C THR A 68 -13.11 -5.14 11.44
N ILE A 69 -12.94 -5.30 10.13
CA ILE A 69 -13.97 -5.76 9.20
C ILE A 69 -13.56 -7.14 8.66
N PRO A 70 -14.38 -8.19 8.88
CA PRO A 70 -14.15 -9.49 8.27
C PRO A 70 -14.18 -9.43 6.75
N ILE A 71 -13.19 -10.01 6.06
CA ILE A 71 -13.11 -9.99 4.59
C ILE A 71 -14.35 -10.61 3.95
N LYS A 72 -14.93 -11.66 4.55
CA LYS A 72 -16.20 -12.25 4.11
C LYS A 72 -17.38 -11.26 3.97
N LYS A 73 -17.35 -10.11 4.63
CA LYS A 73 -18.37 -9.04 4.50
C LYS A 73 -18.09 -8.07 3.34
N LEU A 74 -16.94 -8.22 2.70
CA LEU A 74 -16.38 -7.32 1.71
C LEU A 74 -16.27 -7.96 0.32
N VAL A 75 -16.80 -9.17 0.14
CA VAL A 75 -16.76 -9.91 -1.12
C VAL A 75 -18.16 -10.37 -1.51
N GLU A 76 -18.43 -10.44 -2.81
CA GLU A 76 -19.74 -10.83 -3.34
C GLU A 76 -20.03 -12.32 -3.11
N LYS A 77 -18.99 -13.15 -3.25
CA LYS A 77 -19.06 -14.61 -3.18
C LYS A 77 -18.51 -15.12 -1.85
N SER A 78 -18.82 -16.37 -1.51
CA SER A 78 -18.20 -17.10 -0.39
C SER A 78 -16.72 -17.46 -0.63
N SER A 79 -16.04 -16.77 -1.56
CA SER A 79 -14.64 -16.96 -1.92
C SER A 79 -13.97 -15.59 -2.12
N LEU A 80 -12.74 -15.47 -1.63
CA LEU A 80 -11.87 -14.32 -1.89
C LEU A 80 -11.10 -14.56 -3.18
N ASP A 81 -11.31 -13.70 -4.19
CA ASP A 81 -10.69 -13.83 -5.51
C ASP A 81 -9.61 -12.75 -5.69
N TRP A 82 -8.41 -13.05 -5.20
CA TRP A 82 -7.24 -12.22 -5.45
C TRP A 82 -6.82 -12.35 -6.91
N LYS A 83 -6.83 -11.23 -7.63
CA LYS A 83 -6.15 -11.13 -8.91
C LYS A 83 -4.71 -10.69 -8.68
N ALA A 84 -3.78 -11.54 -9.06
CA ALA A 84 -2.35 -11.22 -9.04
C ALA A 84 -1.91 -10.64 -10.40
N HIS A 85 -0.99 -9.68 -10.37
CA HIS A 85 -0.29 -9.25 -11.56
C HIS A 85 0.62 -10.39 -12.07
N SER A 86 0.73 -10.55 -13.40
CA SER A 86 1.48 -11.65 -14.01
C SER A 86 3.00 -11.57 -13.79
N GLU A 87 3.55 -10.36 -13.78
CA GLU A 87 4.97 -10.08 -13.55
C GLU A 87 5.26 -9.57 -12.12
N ALA A 88 4.60 -8.48 -11.74
CA ALA A 88 4.84 -7.75 -10.50
C ALA A 88 4.31 -8.44 -9.24
N ASP A 89 4.96 -8.18 -8.10
CA ASP A 89 4.50 -8.56 -6.76
C ASP A 89 3.35 -7.66 -6.29
N LEU A 90 2.23 -7.72 -7.01
CA LEU A 90 1.01 -6.98 -6.74
C LEU A 90 -0.19 -7.91 -6.84
N ALA A 91 -1.15 -7.71 -5.96
CA ALA A 91 -2.45 -8.33 -6.05
C ALA A 91 -3.54 -7.36 -5.60
N ALA A 92 -4.73 -7.54 -6.15
CA ALA A 92 -5.91 -6.81 -5.75
C ALA A 92 -7.13 -7.73 -5.69
N PHE A 93 -8.15 -7.33 -4.95
CA PHE A 93 -9.50 -7.87 -5.11
C PHE A 93 -10.52 -6.74 -5.04
N GLU A 94 -11.65 -6.93 -5.72
CA GLU A 94 -12.74 -5.95 -5.76
C GLU A 94 -13.65 -6.09 -4.52
N LEU A 95 -14.03 -4.96 -3.94
CA LEU A 95 -14.80 -4.87 -2.71
C LEU A 95 -16.30 -4.82 -3.01
N PHE A 96 -17.05 -5.69 -2.35
CA PHE A 96 -18.51 -5.72 -2.38
C PHE A 96 -19.04 -5.74 -0.95
N PRO A 97 -19.25 -4.56 -0.31
CA PRO A 97 -19.81 -4.49 1.03
C PRO A 97 -21.21 -5.13 1.07
N GLN A 98 -21.38 -6.17 1.89
CA GLN A 98 -22.62 -6.94 1.96
C GLN A 98 -23.74 -6.26 2.76
N ASP A 99 -23.39 -5.24 3.56
CA ASP A 99 -24.33 -4.52 4.40
C ASP A 99 -24.02 -3.01 4.43
N SER A 100 -25.07 -2.22 4.72
CA SER A 100 -24.98 -0.75 4.71
C SER A 100 -24.00 -0.18 5.73
N GLN A 101 -23.78 -0.86 6.86
CA GLN A 101 -22.86 -0.42 7.91
C GLN A 101 -21.41 -0.61 7.44
N THR A 102 -21.11 -1.74 6.83
CA THR A 102 -19.80 -2.03 6.22
C THR A 102 -19.52 -1.04 5.08
N GLY A 103 -20.51 -0.79 4.21
CA GLY A 103 -20.39 0.21 3.14
C GLY A 103 -20.15 1.63 3.67
N ALA A 104 -20.87 2.05 4.71
CA ALA A 104 -20.67 3.36 5.35
C ALA A 104 -19.27 3.49 5.95
N SER A 105 -18.74 2.42 6.54
CA SER A 105 -17.40 2.40 7.16
C SER A 105 -16.27 2.63 6.14
N LEU A 106 -16.50 2.30 4.86
CA LEU A 106 -15.53 2.47 3.77
C LEU A 106 -15.69 3.76 2.98
N LYS A 107 -16.74 4.56 3.25
CA LYS A 107 -17.03 5.77 2.49
C LYS A 107 -15.89 6.79 2.57
N ASN A 108 -15.55 7.40 1.43
CA ASN A 108 -14.47 8.40 1.29
C ASN A 108 -13.07 7.89 1.69
N ARG A 109 -12.81 6.58 1.51
CA ARG A 109 -11.52 5.96 1.83
C ARG A 109 -10.82 5.34 0.63
N PHE A 110 -11.19 5.74 -0.58
CA PHE A 110 -10.60 5.17 -1.79
C PHE A 110 -9.73 6.20 -2.47
N LEU A 111 -8.50 5.80 -2.76
CA LEU A 111 -7.56 6.56 -3.56
C LEU A 111 -7.92 6.38 -5.04
N PRO A 112 -8.20 7.46 -5.80
CA PRO A 112 -8.41 7.35 -7.23
C PRO A 112 -7.15 6.82 -7.94
N LEU A 113 -7.33 5.93 -8.91
CA LEU A 113 -6.23 5.30 -9.66
C LEU A 113 -5.31 6.34 -10.34
N GLU A 114 -5.83 7.51 -10.71
CA GLU A 114 -5.08 8.62 -11.31
C GLU A 114 -3.93 9.17 -10.46
N PHE A 115 -3.89 8.87 -9.15
CA PHE A 115 -2.78 9.26 -8.28
C PHE A 115 -1.55 8.33 -8.41
N PHE A 116 -1.69 7.16 -9.01
CA PHE A 116 -0.58 6.25 -9.28
C PHE A 116 0.15 6.69 -10.55
N SER A 117 1.48 6.77 -10.49
CA SER A 117 2.28 7.10 -11.68
C SER A 117 2.13 5.98 -12.73
N GLU A 118 1.73 6.37 -13.94
CA GLU A 118 1.76 5.54 -15.16
C GLU A 118 3.14 5.53 -15.82
N GLU A 119 4.04 6.44 -15.40
CA GLU A 119 5.34 6.57 -16.03
C GLU A 119 6.21 5.34 -15.78
N LYS A 120 6.78 4.81 -16.86
CA LYS A 120 7.84 3.79 -16.81
C LYS A 120 9.20 4.45 -16.53
N SER A 121 9.23 5.30 -15.51
CA SER A 121 10.39 6.03 -15.00
C SER A 121 10.47 5.86 -13.49
N ALA A 122 11.69 5.74 -12.95
CA ALA A 122 11.88 5.74 -11.51
C ALA A 122 11.69 7.15 -10.94
N PRO A 123 11.21 7.31 -9.69
CA PRO A 123 11.16 8.61 -9.04
C PRO A 123 12.54 9.28 -9.03
N ALA A 124 12.55 10.60 -9.17
CA ALA A 124 13.78 11.38 -9.07
C ALA A 124 14.38 11.26 -7.65
N ARG A 125 15.71 11.22 -7.55
CA ARG A 125 16.42 10.87 -6.31
C ARG A 125 16.30 11.95 -5.22
N GLU A 126 15.97 13.16 -5.60
CA GLU A 126 15.75 14.30 -4.73
C GLU A 126 14.36 14.30 -4.07
N LEU A 127 13.40 13.54 -4.62
CA LEU A 127 12.05 13.47 -4.09
C LEU A 127 12.04 12.77 -2.73
N ILE A 128 11.32 13.38 -1.79
CA ILE A 128 11.00 12.75 -0.51
C ILE A 128 9.82 11.83 -0.75
N LEU A 129 10.04 10.54 -0.55
CA LEU A 129 9.04 9.49 -0.66
C LEU A 129 8.63 9.05 0.73
N THR A 130 7.33 9.03 0.98
CA THR A 130 6.73 8.63 2.25
C THR A 130 6.11 7.24 2.10
N SER A 131 6.59 6.30 2.92
CA SER A 131 5.95 5.00 3.13
C SER A 131 4.89 5.12 4.22
N ILE A 132 3.67 4.60 4.02
CA ILE A 132 2.57 4.71 5.00
C ILE A 132 1.99 3.32 5.26
N GLY A 133 2.18 2.72 6.43
CA GLY A 133 1.77 1.32 6.67
C GLY A 133 1.82 0.86 8.11
N PHE A 134 1.70 -0.46 8.31
CA PHE A 134 1.56 -1.09 9.62
C PHE A 134 2.71 -2.06 9.93
N PRO A 135 3.93 -1.55 10.19
CA PRO A 135 5.06 -2.40 10.55
C PRO A 135 4.72 -3.24 11.78
N LEU A 136 4.90 -4.55 11.69
CA LEU A 136 4.58 -5.49 12.78
C LEU A 136 3.14 -5.33 13.32
N GLY A 137 2.22 -4.84 12.48
CA GLY A 137 0.84 -4.52 12.87
C GLY A 137 0.71 -3.35 13.86
N LEU A 138 1.76 -2.56 14.11
CA LEU A 138 1.73 -1.39 14.98
C LEU A 138 0.75 -0.34 14.46
N GLY A 139 0.05 0.35 15.36
CA GLY A 139 -0.96 1.33 14.99
C GLY A 139 -2.35 0.74 14.72
N THR A 140 -2.58 -0.52 15.14
CA THR A 140 -3.88 -1.21 15.02
C THR A 140 -4.52 -1.52 16.38
N GLN A 141 -3.96 -1.02 17.48
CA GLN A 141 -4.46 -1.21 18.85
C GLN A 141 -4.59 0.13 19.57
N GLY A 142 -5.71 0.34 20.27
CA GLY A 142 -6.03 1.63 20.90
C GLY A 142 -6.44 2.64 19.85
N TYR A 143 -5.47 3.34 19.27
CA TYR A 143 -5.68 4.30 18.17
C TYR A 143 -5.23 3.70 16.83
N PHE A 144 -5.98 4.03 15.78
CA PHE A 144 -5.58 3.70 14.42
C PHE A 144 -4.57 4.71 13.91
N SER A 145 -3.33 4.29 13.74
CA SER A 145 -2.24 5.19 13.36
C SER A 145 -1.23 4.44 12.50
N PRO A 146 -1.40 4.36 11.17
CA PRO A 146 -0.34 3.86 10.31
C PRO A 146 0.93 4.68 10.54
N LEU A 147 2.07 4.01 10.51
CA LEU A 147 3.36 4.66 10.66
C LEU A 147 3.81 5.22 9.30
N THR A 148 4.44 6.38 9.36
CA THR A 148 4.98 7.08 8.19
C THR A 148 6.50 7.16 8.26
N PHE A 149 7.20 6.73 7.21
CA PHE A 149 8.65 6.89 7.10
C PHE A 149 9.01 7.59 5.80
N GLU A 150 9.76 8.68 5.91
CA GLU A 150 10.34 9.38 4.79
C GLU A 150 11.65 8.71 4.35
N SER A 151 11.86 8.68 3.05
CA SER A 151 13.08 8.17 2.41
C SER A 151 13.25 8.85 1.05
N LYS A 152 14.33 8.51 0.34
CA LYS A 152 14.54 8.87 -1.07
C LYS A 152 14.74 7.63 -1.92
N ALA A 153 14.56 7.77 -3.22
CA ALA A 153 14.97 6.75 -4.17
C ALA A 153 16.51 6.66 -4.24
N SER A 154 17.06 5.48 -3.97
CA SER A 154 18.51 5.22 -4.03
C SER A 154 18.96 4.63 -5.36
N SER A 155 18.02 4.18 -6.18
CA SER A 155 18.30 3.66 -7.51
C SER A 155 17.32 4.21 -8.54
N GLY A 156 17.69 4.06 -9.82
CA GLY A 156 16.67 4.01 -10.88
C GLY A 156 15.96 2.64 -10.86
N PHE A 157 15.35 2.26 -11.98
CA PHE A 157 14.83 0.91 -12.11
C PHE A 157 15.95 -0.13 -12.17
N LEU A 158 15.73 -1.23 -11.46
CA LEU A 158 16.59 -2.39 -11.36
C LEU A 158 15.74 -3.62 -11.68
N THR A 159 16.26 -4.51 -12.51
CA THR A 159 15.64 -5.82 -12.72
C THR A 159 16.33 -6.82 -11.80
N LEU A 160 15.61 -7.31 -10.80
CA LEU A 160 16.11 -8.25 -9.81
C LEU A 160 15.19 -9.48 -9.75
N PRO A 161 15.72 -10.67 -9.40
CA PRO A 161 14.87 -11.80 -9.10
C PRO A 161 14.06 -11.51 -7.84
N ARG A 162 12.74 -11.72 -7.88
CA ARG A 162 11.88 -11.62 -6.69
C ARG A 162 12.35 -12.58 -5.60
N GLY A 163 12.18 -12.19 -4.34
CA GLY A 163 12.59 -13.02 -3.19
C GLY A 163 11.86 -14.36 -3.12
N ASP A 164 10.59 -14.36 -3.52
CA ASP A 164 9.65 -15.49 -3.45
C ASP A 164 9.73 -16.42 -4.67
N THR A 165 9.54 -15.91 -5.88
CA THR A 165 9.44 -16.72 -7.10
C THR A 165 10.77 -16.86 -7.86
N ARG A 166 11.76 -16.04 -7.53
CA ARG A 166 13.03 -15.88 -8.28
C ARG A 166 12.86 -15.42 -9.73
N THR A 167 11.67 -15.02 -10.15
CA THR A 167 11.45 -14.46 -11.48
C THR A 167 11.96 -13.03 -11.54
N PRO A 168 12.57 -12.58 -12.65
CA PRO A 168 12.96 -11.19 -12.83
C PRO A 168 11.74 -10.27 -12.74
N GLN A 169 11.87 -9.18 -11.97
CA GLN A 169 10.88 -8.12 -11.88
C GLN A 169 11.60 -6.77 -11.80
N THR A 170 10.96 -5.72 -12.30
CA THR A 170 11.41 -4.34 -12.14
C THR A 170 11.09 -3.80 -10.75
N PHE A 171 12.09 -3.18 -10.12
CA PHE A 171 11.99 -2.50 -8.84
C PHE A 171 12.73 -1.16 -8.86
N PHE A 172 12.50 -0.31 -7.87
CA PHE A 172 13.48 0.68 -7.44
C PHE A 172 13.75 0.52 -5.94
N ALA A 173 14.91 0.99 -5.49
CA ALA A 173 15.35 0.90 -4.11
C ALA A 173 15.13 2.21 -3.36
N LEU A 174 14.84 2.11 -2.07
CA LEU A 174 14.87 3.26 -1.15
C LEU A 174 16.16 3.28 -0.33
N GLU A 175 16.51 4.46 0.18
CA GLU A 175 17.67 4.69 1.04
C GLU A 175 17.60 3.91 2.35
N ASN A 176 16.41 3.83 2.94
CA ASN A 176 16.17 3.14 4.19
C ASN A 176 15.66 1.71 3.96
N PRO A 177 16.00 0.75 4.84
CA PRO A 177 15.42 -0.58 4.80
C PRO A 177 13.93 -0.55 5.18
N SER A 178 13.18 -1.56 4.73
CA SER A 178 11.79 -1.76 5.14
C SER A 178 11.72 -2.65 6.37
N VAL A 179 10.55 -2.67 7.02
CA VAL A 179 10.26 -3.46 8.22
C VAL A 179 9.15 -4.45 7.89
N GLY A 180 9.15 -5.64 8.50
CA GLY A 180 8.05 -6.59 8.35
C GLY A 180 6.70 -5.93 8.65
N GLY A 181 5.66 -6.23 7.86
CA GLY A 181 4.35 -5.58 7.90
C GLY A 181 4.19 -4.36 6.98
N TYR A 182 5.28 -3.77 6.46
CA TYR A 182 5.20 -2.72 5.43
C TYR A 182 4.90 -3.24 4.03
N SER A 183 5.09 -4.53 3.74
CA SER A 183 4.77 -5.09 2.43
C SER A 183 3.34 -4.72 2.02
N GLY A 184 3.19 -4.21 0.79
CA GLY A 184 1.92 -3.73 0.27
C GLY A 184 1.57 -2.26 0.62
N CYS A 185 2.40 -1.55 1.39
CA CYS A 185 2.19 -0.14 1.64
C CYS A 185 2.42 0.72 0.39
N PRO A 186 1.74 1.87 0.26
CA PRO A 186 2.03 2.83 -0.79
C PRO A 186 3.34 3.60 -0.50
N ILE A 187 4.03 3.97 -1.58
CA ILE A 187 5.20 4.85 -1.60
C ILE A 187 4.84 6.14 -2.33
N VAL A 188 4.82 7.26 -1.62
CA VAL A 188 4.13 8.47 -2.07
C VAL A 188 5.03 9.70 -2.01
N ASP A 189 5.10 10.48 -3.09
CA ASP A 189 5.46 11.90 -2.99
C ASP A 189 4.22 12.69 -2.57
N LEU A 190 4.25 13.27 -1.37
CA LEU A 190 3.18 14.13 -0.89
C LEU A 190 3.16 15.48 -1.63
N SER A 191 4.28 15.85 -2.26
CA SER A 191 4.47 17.13 -2.95
C SER A 191 4.22 18.33 -2.03
N VAL A 192 4.52 18.18 -0.74
CA VAL A 192 4.44 19.23 0.28
C VAL A 192 5.77 19.33 0.99
N PHE A 193 6.41 20.49 0.94
CA PHE A 193 7.66 20.78 1.64
C PHE A 193 7.43 21.87 2.67
N LYS A 194 7.74 21.58 3.93
CA LYS A 194 7.62 22.52 5.05
C LYS A 194 9.00 22.90 5.57
N ALA A 195 9.33 24.18 5.54
CA ALA A 195 10.57 24.74 6.06
C ALA A 195 10.24 25.91 6.99
N GLY A 196 10.20 25.65 8.30
CA GLY A 196 9.75 26.63 9.29
C GLY A 196 8.28 27.02 9.04
N SER A 197 8.03 28.32 8.86
CA SER A 197 6.70 28.85 8.53
C SER A 197 6.35 28.77 7.04
N MET A 198 7.29 28.37 6.17
CA MET A 198 7.08 28.29 4.73
C MET A 198 6.57 26.91 4.35
N THR A 199 5.47 26.87 3.62
CA THR A 199 4.97 25.66 2.94
C THR A 199 5.00 25.90 1.44
N THR A 200 5.68 25.04 0.71
CA THR A 200 5.65 25.03 -0.76
C THR A 200 5.13 23.68 -1.26
N THR A 201 4.45 23.69 -2.41
CA THR A 201 3.89 22.50 -3.03
C THR A 201 4.56 22.22 -4.36
N GLY A 202 4.75 20.94 -4.66
CA GLY A 202 5.28 20.44 -5.94
C GLY A 202 4.20 20.28 -7.00
N ASN A 203 4.32 19.22 -7.79
CA ASN A 203 3.47 18.96 -8.95
C ASN A 203 2.14 18.28 -8.62
N GLY A 204 1.94 17.85 -7.36
CA GLY A 204 0.75 17.12 -6.93
C GLY A 204 1.16 15.83 -6.21
N THR A 205 0.28 15.30 -5.36
CA THR A 205 0.54 14.00 -4.72
C THR A 205 0.66 12.91 -5.78
N CYS A 206 1.67 12.06 -5.68
CA CYS A 206 1.93 10.99 -6.65
C CYS A 206 2.41 9.71 -5.96
N PHE A 207 1.81 8.58 -6.30
CA PHE A 207 2.14 7.25 -5.78
C PHE A 207 3.09 6.58 -6.78
N TYR A 208 4.32 6.34 -6.37
CA TYR A 208 5.39 5.80 -7.23
C TYR A 208 5.51 4.28 -7.15
N GLY A 209 4.88 3.65 -6.17
CA GLY A 209 4.88 2.20 -6.08
C GLY A 209 4.30 1.65 -4.79
N VAL A 210 4.48 0.35 -4.64
CA VAL A 210 4.04 -0.45 -3.50
C VAL A 210 5.26 -1.17 -2.93
N MET A 211 5.42 -1.12 -1.62
CA MET A 211 6.54 -1.78 -0.93
C MET A 211 6.50 -3.29 -1.19
N HIS A 212 7.58 -3.84 -1.76
CA HIS A 212 7.77 -5.28 -1.92
C HIS A 212 8.34 -5.89 -0.65
N GLY A 213 9.42 -5.30 -0.12
CA GLY A 213 10.12 -5.86 1.03
C GLY A 213 11.55 -5.36 1.14
N THR A 214 12.41 -6.17 1.74
CA THR A 214 13.81 -5.81 1.99
C THR A 214 14.75 -6.87 1.46
N ILE A 215 15.74 -6.46 0.66
CA ILE A 215 16.91 -7.29 0.36
C ILE A 215 17.93 -7.13 1.48
N SER A 216 18.54 -8.23 1.90
CA SER A 216 19.56 -8.24 2.97
C SER A 216 20.83 -8.91 2.48
N ASP A 217 21.99 -8.43 2.92
CA ASP A 217 23.27 -9.08 2.68
C ASP A 217 23.76 -9.84 3.92
N LYS A 218 24.96 -10.46 3.80
CA LYS A 218 25.59 -11.19 4.91
C LYS A 218 26.25 -10.29 5.96
N THR A 219 26.40 -9.00 5.69
CA THR A 219 26.98 -8.02 6.62
C THR A 219 25.94 -7.39 7.54
N GLY A 220 24.65 -7.64 7.26
CA GLY A 220 23.52 -7.04 7.97
C GLY A 220 22.98 -5.79 7.29
N GLY A 221 23.56 -5.39 6.15
CA GLY A 221 23.05 -4.33 5.29
C GLY A 221 21.69 -4.72 4.70
N LYS A 222 20.79 -3.74 4.62
CA LYS A 222 19.41 -3.92 4.19
C LYS A 222 18.98 -2.77 3.30
N ILE A 223 18.23 -3.07 2.23
CA ILE A 223 17.70 -2.09 1.29
C ILE A 223 16.23 -2.42 1.01
N ALA A 224 15.35 -1.44 1.09
CA ALA A 224 13.96 -1.62 0.72
C ALA A 224 13.80 -1.66 -0.81
N MET A 225 12.96 -2.57 -1.28
CA MET A 225 12.59 -2.70 -2.69
C MET A 225 11.13 -2.32 -2.88
N VAL A 226 10.87 -1.54 -3.93
CA VAL A 226 9.53 -1.05 -4.27
C VAL A 226 9.15 -1.54 -5.65
N THR A 227 7.96 -2.11 -5.75
CA THR A 227 7.31 -2.44 -7.03
C THR A 227 6.73 -1.16 -7.64
N PRO A 228 7.13 -0.76 -8.86
CA PRO A 228 6.65 0.46 -9.49
C PRO A 228 5.12 0.51 -9.66
N SER A 229 4.54 1.71 -9.55
CA SER A 229 3.10 1.93 -9.63
C SER A 229 2.49 1.72 -11.01
N TYR A 230 3.25 1.76 -12.09
CA TYR A 230 2.68 1.56 -13.43
C TYR A 230 2.06 0.15 -13.58
N TYR A 231 2.53 -0.85 -12.82
CA TYR A 231 1.91 -2.17 -12.76
C TYR A 231 0.55 -2.17 -12.04
N VAL A 232 0.25 -1.15 -11.23
CA VAL A 232 -1.06 -1.01 -10.57
C VAL A 232 -2.14 -0.71 -11.62
N HIS A 233 -1.85 0.15 -12.59
CA HIS A 233 -2.73 0.40 -13.72
C HIS A 233 -2.98 -0.88 -14.51
N GLU A 234 -1.90 -1.57 -14.93
CA GLU A 234 -1.98 -2.85 -15.64
C GLU A 234 -2.81 -3.90 -14.87
N LEU A 235 -2.69 -3.95 -13.54
CA LEU A 235 -3.49 -4.84 -12.70
C LEU A 235 -4.96 -4.45 -12.63
N ILE A 236 -5.27 -3.20 -12.26
CA ILE A 236 -6.65 -2.75 -12.01
C ILE A 236 -7.47 -2.72 -13.31
N GLU A 237 -6.88 -2.30 -14.42
CA GLU A 237 -7.55 -2.28 -15.73
C GLU A 237 -7.87 -3.67 -16.27
N SER A 238 -7.19 -4.70 -15.78
CA SER A 238 -7.43 -6.06 -16.23
C SER A 238 -8.74 -6.67 -15.68
N PHE A 239 -9.31 -6.10 -14.60
CA PHE A 239 -10.52 -6.60 -13.92
C PHE A 239 -11.79 -6.39 -14.72
#